data_AF-A0A9N9NAF0-F1
#
_entry.id   AF-A0A9N9NAF0-F1
#
_cell.length_a   1.000
_cell.length_b   1.000
_cell.length_c   1.000
_cell.angle_alpha   90.00
_cell.angle_beta   90.00
_cell.angle_gamma   90.00
#
_symmetry.space_group_name_H-M   'P 1'
#
loop_
_entity.id
_entity.type
_entity.pdbx_description
1 polymer ?
#
loop_
_entity_poly.entity_id
_entity_poly.type
_entity_poly.pdbx_seq_one_letter_code
_entity_poly.pdbx_strand_id
1 'polypeptide(L)'
;MVDHKDIELAQVKVIKTALRKGRKYDNLAKNYGDYLKKLRAEKNPNDYIKAVATKMFPNEEAYTLRLENYRKRYVDNDLCASLEELYELYYQVAKEENRERTDNEIEEMLKAMAI
;
A
#
# COMPACT_ATOMS: atom_id res chain seq x y z
N MET A 1 -2.32 0.65 13.53
CA MET A 1 -1.34 0.05 12.60
C MET A 1 -2.12 -0.35 11.37
N VAL A 2 -1.68 0.05 10.17
CA VAL A 2 -2.34 -0.31 8.90
C VAL A 2 -2.24 -1.83 8.71
N ASP A 3 -3.35 -2.48 8.41
CA ASP A 3 -3.40 -3.91 8.11
C ASP A 3 -3.93 -4.21 6.69
N HIS A 4 -3.98 -5.49 6.33
CA HIS A 4 -4.44 -5.90 5.00
C HIS A 4 -5.89 -5.50 4.69
N LYS A 5 -6.76 -5.33 5.69
CA LYS A 5 -8.15 -4.93 5.50
C LYS A 5 -8.25 -3.46 5.11
N ASP A 6 -7.40 -2.61 5.68
CA ASP A 6 -7.30 -1.19 5.28
C ASP A 6 -6.90 -1.09 3.80
N ILE A 7 -5.87 -1.84 3.40
CA ILE A 7 -5.40 -1.91 2.01
C ILE A 7 -6.48 -2.47 1.07
N GLU A 8 -7.16 -3.56 1.48
CA GLU A 8 -8.26 -4.14 0.73
C GLU A 8 -9.39 -3.12 0.50
N LEU A 9 -9.80 -2.41 1.56
CA LEU A 9 -10.86 -1.39 1.48
C LEU A 9 -10.46 -0.26 0.51
N ALA A 10 -9.22 0.21 0.59
CA ALA A 10 -8.70 1.23 -0.30
C ALA A 10 -8.63 0.75 -1.76
N GLN A 11 -8.21 -0.49 -2.03
CA GLN A 11 -8.25 -1.07 -3.38
C GLN A 11 -9.69 -1.15 -3.90
N VAL A 12 -10.66 -1.55 -3.07
CA VAL A 12 -12.09 -1.56 -3.43
C VAL A 12 -12.58 -0.14 -3.77
N LYS A 13 -12.13 0.89 -3.03
CA LYS A 13 -12.45 2.30 -3.32
C LYS A 13 -11.92 2.70 -4.69
N VAL A 14 -10.65 2.40 -5.00
CA VAL A 14 -10.05 2.66 -6.32
C VAL A 14 -10.84 1.99 -7.44
N ILE A 15 -11.19 0.71 -7.30
CA ILE A 15 -11.99 -0.03 -8.31
C ILE A 15 -13.35 0.66 -8.53
N LYS A 16 -14.07 0.98 -7.44
CA LYS A 16 -15.39 1.63 -7.52
C LYS A 16 -15.29 3.00 -8.20
N THR A 17 -14.29 3.80 -7.84
CA THR A 17 -14.07 5.12 -8.44
C THR A 17 -13.73 5.00 -9.93
N ALA A 18 -12.83 4.08 -10.29
CA ALA A 18 -12.46 3.83 -11.69
C ALA A 18 -13.69 3.46 -12.55
N LEU A 19 -14.51 2.51 -12.10
CA LEU A 19 -15.71 2.08 -12.82
C LEU A 19 -16.75 3.20 -12.96
N ARG A 20 -16.92 4.06 -11.95
CA ARG A 20 -17.82 5.22 -12.01
C ARG A 20 -17.42 6.24 -13.07
N LYS A 21 -16.12 6.36 -13.36
CA LYS A 21 -15.57 7.29 -14.34
C LYS A 21 -15.61 6.77 -15.79
N GLY A 22 -16.13 5.56 -15.99
CA GLY A 22 -16.45 4.98 -17.29
C GLY A 22 -15.30 4.19 -17.94
N ARG A 23 -15.57 3.70 -19.15
CA ARG A 23 -14.78 2.65 -19.84
C ARG A 23 -13.29 2.95 -19.99
N LYS A 24 -12.90 4.23 -19.99
CA LYS A 24 -11.50 4.65 -20.08
C LYS A 24 -10.61 4.11 -18.95
N TYR A 25 -11.20 3.73 -17.81
CA TYR A 25 -10.49 3.17 -16.66
C TYR A 25 -10.81 1.70 -16.39
N ASP A 26 -11.46 0.98 -17.30
CA ASP A 26 -11.78 -0.44 -17.11
C ASP A 26 -10.52 -1.30 -16.89
N ASN A 27 -9.43 -0.98 -17.62
CA ASN A 27 -8.15 -1.66 -17.43
C ASN A 27 -7.56 -1.40 -16.02
N LEU A 28 -7.74 -0.20 -15.48
CA LEU A 28 -7.29 0.11 -14.12
C LEU A 28 -8.13 -0.67 -13.10
N ALA A 29 -9.45 -0.67 -13.25
CA ALA A 29 -10.35 -1.44 -12.39
C ALA A 29 -10.02 -2.94 -12.44
N LYS A 30 -9.72 -3.50 -13.61
CA LYS A 30 -9.29 -4.89 -13.77
C LYS A 30 -7.98 -5.19 -13.04
N ASN A 31 -6.96 -4.35 -13.23
CA ASN A 31 -5.65 -4.53 -12.57
C ASN A 31 -5.79 -4.55 -11.04
N TYR A 32 -6.54 -3.59 -10.47
CA TYR A 32 -6.80 -3.57 -9.04
C TYR A 32 -7.69 -4.72 -8.58
N GLY A 33 -8.62 -5.20 -9.42
CA GLY A 33 -9.36 -6.43 -9.17
C GLY A 33 -8.46 -7.65 -9.04
N ASP A 34 -7.41 -7.74 -9.86
CA ASP A 34 -6.43 -8.83 -9.81
C ASP A 34 -5.51 -8.70 -8.57
N TYR A 35 -5.12 -7.48 -8.19
CA TYR A 35 -4.39 -7.23 -6.93
C TYR A 35 -5.21 -7.63 -5.71
N LEU A 36 -6.51 -7.30 -5.70
CA LEU A 36 -7.42 -7.65 -4.60
C LEU A 36 -7.61 -9.17 -4.49
N LYS A 37 -7.78 -9.87 -5.62
CA LYS A 37 -7.86 -11.33 -5.64
C LYS A 37 -6.58 -11.97 -5.10
N LYS A 38 -5.42 -11.44 -5.51
CA LYS A 38 -4.13 -11.93 -5.02
C LYS A 38 -4.03 -11.74 -3.50
N LEU A 39 -4.28 -10.54 -2.99
CA LEU A 39 -4.26 -10.24 -1.55
C LEU A 39 -5.14 -11.20 -0.74
N ARG A 40 -6.37 -11.44 -1.19
CA ARG A 40 -7.32 -12.34 -0.52
C ARG A 40 -6.94 -13.82 -0.58
N ALA A 41 -6.09 -14.21 -1.52
CA ALA A 41 -5.61 -15.59 -1.68
C ALA A 41 -4.36 -15.88 -0.84
N GLU A 42 -3.71 -14.87 -0.28
CA GLU A 42 -2.49 -15.05 0.50
C GLU A 42 -2.78 -15.73 1.84
N LYS A 43 -1.93 -16.68 2.22
CA LYS A 43 -2.02 -17.37 3.52
C LYS A 43 -1.77 -16.43 4.70
N ASN A 44 -0.87 -15.46 4.51
CA ASN A 44 -0.62 -14.38 5.44
C ASN A 44 -0.71 -13.02 4.71
N PRO A 45 -1.92 -12.43 4.61
CA PRO A 45 -2.12 -11.18 3.89
C PRO A 45 -1.32 -10.01 4.47
N ASN A 46 -1.08 -10.00 5.78
CA ASN A 46 -0.31 -8.94 6.44
C ASN A 46 1.17 -9.00 6.03
N ASP A 47 1.80 -10.18 6.04
CA ASP A 47 3.18 -10.33 5.56
C ASP A 47 3.31 -9.99 4.08
N TYR A 48 2.29 -10.36 3.28
CA TYR A 48 2.24 -10.01 1.87
C TYR A 48 2.20 -8.49 1.65
N ILE A 49 1.33 -7.74 2.35
CA ILE A 49 1.28 -6.29 2.18
C ILE A 49 2.59 -5.63 2.63
N LYS A 50 3.25 -6.13 3.68
CA LYS A 50 4.55 -5.63 4.13
C LYS A 50 5.61 -5.80 3.04
N ALA A 51 5.70 -6.99 2.46
CA ALA A 51 6.63 -7.26 1.36
C ALA A 51 6.35 -6.41 0.11
N VAL A 52 5.08 -6.19 -0.22
CA VAL A 52 4.69 -5.31 -1.34
C VAL A 52 5.05 -3.86 -1.03
N ALA A 53 4.74 -3.38 0.17
CA ALA A 53 4.97 -2.01 0.62
C ALA A 53 6.45 -1.65 0.60
N THR A 54 7.30 -2.45 1.25
CA THR A 54 8.75 -2.18 1.34
C THR A 54 9.43 -2.25 -0.03
N LYS A 55 9.00 -3.16 -0.90
CA LYS A 55 9.46 -3.22 -2.29
C LYS A 55 9.03 -2.00 -3.10
N MET A 56 7.82 -1.50 -2.86
CA MET A 56 7.25 -0.39 -3.61
C MET A 56 7.81 0.96 -3.17
N PHE A 57 8.03 1.12 -1.88
CA PHE A 57 8.46 2.37 -1.23
C PHE A 57 9.63 2.11 -0.28
N PRO A 58 10.84 1.91 -0.81
CA PRO A 58 12.02 1.72 0.02
C PRO A 58 12.38 2.99 0.83
N ASN A 59 11.96 4.17 0.36
CA ASN A 59 12.20 5.46 1.00
C ASN A 59 11.11 6.48 0.63
N GLU A 60 11.17 7.66 1.25
CA GLU A 60 10.21 8.76 1.01
C GLU A 60 10.29 9.35 -0.41
N GLU A 61 11.47 9.38 -1.03
CA GLU A 61 11.65 9.86 -2.39
C GLU A 61 10.87 9.01 -3.40
N ALA A 62 10.93 7.68 -3.27
CA ALA A 62 10.18 6.75 -4.11
C ALA A 62 8.66 6.95 -3.96
N TYR A 63 8.19 7.26 -2.75
CA TYR A 63 6.79 7.58 -2.48
C TYR A 63 6.37 8.91 -3.14
N THR A 64 7.12 9.98 -2.91
CA THR A 64 6.84 11.31 -3.47
C THR A 64 6.81 11.27 -5.01
N LEU A 65 7.81 10.64 -5.63
CA LEU A 65 7.88 10.48 -7.08
C LEU A 65 6.67 9.69 -7.63
N ARG A 66 6.19 8.68 -6.90
CA ARG A 66 5.01 7.90 -7.29
C ARG A 66 3.76 8.79 -7.29
N LEU A 67 3.55 9.58 -6.24
CA LEU A 67 2.38 10.48 -6.14
C LEU A 67 2.40 11.55 -7.23
N GLU A 68 3.54 12.17 -7.49
CA GLU A 68 3.66 13.16 -8.57
C GLU A 68 3.29 12.58 -9.94
N ASN A 69 3.73 11.35 -10.21
CA ASN A 69 3.39 10.66 -11.45
C ASN A 69 1.89 10.36 -11.56
N TYR A 70 1.22 10.03 -10.45
CA TYR A 70 -0.23 9.82 -10.46
C TYR A 70 -1.00 11.12 -10.66
N ARG A 71 -0.60 12.21 -10.00
CA ARG A 71 -1.19 13.55 -10.20
C ARG A 71 -1.09 14.02 -11.65
N LYS A 72 0.04 13.75 -12.31
CA LYS A 72 0.23 14.06 -13.74
C LYS A 72 -0.62 13.19 -14.66
N ARG A 73 -0.75 11.89 -14.33
CA ARG A 73 -1.44 10.90 -15.18
C ARG A 73 -2.97 10.95 -15.06
N TYR A 74 -3.47 11.22 -13.86
CA TYR A 74 -4.89 11.19 -13.55
C TYR A 74 -5.35 12.59 -13.16
N VAL A 75 -5.70 13.38 -14.17
CA VAL A 75 -6.30 14.73 -13.99
C VAL A 75 -7.67 14.65 -13.30
N ASP A 76 -8.30 13.47 -13.25
CA ASP A 76 -9.52 13.25 -12.49
C ASP A 76 -9.24 13.22 -10.98
N ASN A 77 -9.70 14.25 -10.28
CA ASN A 77 -9.42 14.44 -8.86
C ASN A 77 -9.90 13.28 -7.98
N ASP A 78 -11.05 12.66 -8.26
CA ASP A 78 -11.58 11.60 -7.39
C ASP A 78 -10.77 10.31 -7.53
N LEU A 79 -10.41 9.95 -8.77
CA LEU A 79 -9.60 8.77 -9.01
C LEU A 79 -8.19 8.97 -8.46
N CYS A 80 -7.59 10.14 -8.71
CA CYS A 80 -6.29 10.48 -8.17
C CYS A 80 -6.30 10.43 -6.64
N ALA A 81 -7.26 11.08 -5.97
CA ALA A 81 -7.38 11.03 -4.52
C ALA A 81 -7.51 9.61 -3.98
N SER A 82 -8.33 8.75 -4.62
CA SER A 82 -8.45 7.34 -4.18
C SER A 82 -7.15 6.54 -4.32
N LEU A 83 -6.32 6.87 -5.31
CA LEU A 83 -4.99 6.26 -5.48
C LEU A 83 -4.03 6.81 -4.42
N GLU A 84 -4.02 8.12 -4.19
CA GLU A 84 -3.16 8.75 -3.16
C GLU A 84 -3.42 8.14 -1.78
N GLU A 85 -4.68 7.99 -1.39
CA GLU A 85 -5.06 7.31 -0.14
C GLU A 85 -4.52 5.88 -0.05
N LEU A 86 -4.67 5.08 -1.12
CA LEU A 86 -4.15 3.71 -1.15
C LEU A 86 -2.63 3.67 -1.00
N TYR A 87 -1.92 4.56 -1.71
CA TYR A 87 -0.47 4.57 -1.68
C TYR A 87 0.09 5.17 -0.40
N GLU A 88 -0.64 6.07 0.26
CA GLU A 88 -0.31 6.53 1.61
C GLU A 88 -0.35 5.36 2.60
N LEU A 89 -1.37 4.50 2.55
CA LEU A 89 -1.44 3.30 3.40
C LEU A 89 -0.25 2.36 3.17
N TYR A 90 0.11 2.10 1.91
CA TYR A 90 1.30 1.31 1.59
C TYR A 90 2.59 1.97 2.09
N TYR A 91 2.71 3.30 1.99
CA TYR A 91 3.88 4.02 2.49
C TYR A 91 3.97 3.98 4.02
N GLN A 92 2.86 4.09 4.74
CA GLN A 92 2.83 3.94 6.19
C GLN A 92 3.31 2.54 6.61
N VAL A 93 2.87 1.49 5.92
CA VAL A 93 3.36 0.12 6.15
C VAL A 93 4.87 0.03 5.89
N ALA A 94 5.34 0.55 4.76
CA ALA A 94 6.77 0.50 4.42
C ALA A 94 7.64 1.27 5.42
N LYS A 95 7.19 2.45 5.85
CA LYS A 95 7.88 3.31 6.82
C LYS A 95 8.00 2.63 8.19
N GLU A 96 6.94 1.96 8.63
CA GLU A 96 6.95 1.19 9.88
C GLU A 96 7.88 -0.01 9.78
N GLU A 97 7.88 -0.76 8.66
CA GLU A 97 8.76 -1.92 8.50
C GLU A 97 10.24 -1.54 8.34
N ASN A 98 10.52 -0.38 7.74
CA ASN A 98 11.88 0.12 7.54
C ASN A 98 12.39 0.98 8.71
N ARG A 99 11.59 1.17 9.77
CA ARG A 99 12.03 1.99 10.91
C ARG A 99 13.16 1.30 11.67
N GLU A 100 14.06 2.11 12.22
CA GLU A 100 15.04 1.61 13.16
C GLU A 100 14.33 1.08 14.41
N ARG A 101 14.78 -0.08 14.91
CA ARG A 101 14.30 -0.60 16.19
C ARG A 101 14.76 0.34 17.30
N THR A 102 13.89 0.56 18.26
CA THR A 102 14.24 1.29 19.48
C THR A 102 15.17 0.47 20.37
N ASP A 103 15.94 1.12 21.25
CA ASP A 103 16.82 0.43 22.19
C ASP A 103 16.06 -0.61 23.04
N ASN A 104 14.84 -0.28 23.46
CA ASN A 104 13.98 -1.22 24.20
C ASN A 104 13.61 -2.45 23.36
N GLU A 105 13.25 -2.27 22.08
CA GLU A 105 12.96 -3.40 21.18
C GLU A 105 14.21 -4.26 20.94
N ILE A 106 15.39 -3.64 20.84
CA ILE A 106 16.66 -4.35 20.73
C ILE A 106 16.93 -5.16 22.01
N GLU A 107 16.78 -4.54 23.18
CA GLU A 107 17.01 -5.19 24.48
C GLU A 107 16.08 -6.38 24.71
N GLU A 108 14.78 -6.25 24.41
CA GLU A 108 13.82 -7.35 24.51
C GLU A 108 14.15 -8.50 23.55
N MET A 109 14.64 -8.18 22.34
CA MET A 109 15.11 -9.22 21.42
C MET A 109 16.37 -9.93 21.91
N LEU A 110 17.32 -9.19 22.50
CA LEU A 110 18.53 -9.79 23.09
C LEU A 110 18.15 -10.74 24.24
N LYS A 111 17.25 -10.31 25.14
CA LYS A 111 16.69 -11.17 26.21
C LYS A 111 16.03 -12.44 25.65
N ALA A 112 15.23 -12.30 24.60
CA ALA A 112 14.57 -13.44 23.95
C ALA A 112 15.55 -14.42 23.29
N MET A 113 16.72 -13.92 22.85
CA MET A 113 17.82 -14.74 22.31
C MET A 113 18.72 -15.34 23.41
N ALA A 114 18.47 -15.00 24.68
CA ALA A 114 19.30 -15.38 25.82
C ALA A 114 20.78 -14.98 25.69
N ILE A 115 21.05 -13.82 25.07
CA ILE A 115 22.37 -13.16 25.00
C ILE A 115 22.39 -11.96 25.94
#